data_AF-A0A0Q4RRW3-F1
#
_entry.id   AF-A0A0Q4RRW3-F1
#
_cell.length_a   1.000
_cell.length_b   1.000
_cell.length_c   1.000
_cell.angle_alpha   90.00
_cell.angle_beta   90.00
_cell.angle_gamma   90.00
#
_symmetry.space_group_name_H-M   'P 1'
#
loop_
_entity.id
_entity.type
_entity.pdbx_description
1 polymer ?
#
loop_
_entity_poly.entity_id
_entity_poly.type
_entity_poly.pdbx_seq_one_letter_code
_entity_poly.pdbx_strand_id
1 'polypeptide(L)'
;MQRSGKVKLPTGKKVAVNIGVDFDAASVWMGTFDRFSPAYLSRGEFCAEVGAPRLLHLFRKYGITTTWCIPGHTIDTHMEVCREIVAAGHEICHHGYAHENPTHMSYEEEEEILLRGFAALDRLGVKPRGYRSPAWDYSPNTLKLLEKHGFSYDSSLMGNDLHPYRPREVVEINMDKANVFGPPSRIVEIPVSWYLDDFPTQEYVIGGAEGMRSTHEVFERWRDIFDYACDHEEGACYVLTTHPQTIGRAHNIQMLEKLIQHMESRGAWFATLGEIYDAYTDNEADASNS
;
A
#
# COMPACT_ATOMS: atom_id res chain seq x y z
N MET A 1 -19.10 7.34 15.33
CA MET A 1 -18.51 7.99 14.15
C MET A 1 -17.13 7.38 13.91
N GLN A 2 -16.57 7.47 12.71
CA GLN A 2 -15.19 7.03 12.45
C GLN A 2 -14.22 7.93 13.23
N ARG A 3 -13.17 7.33 13.78
CA ARG A 3 -12.13 8.05 14.50
C ARG A 3 -10.98 8.35 13.54
N SER A 4 -11.15 9.39 12.74
CA SER A 4 -10.13 9.88 11.81
C SER A 4 -9.22 10.89 12.48
N GLY A 5 -7.99 11.02 12.00
CA GLY A 5 -7.04 12.04 12.43
C GLY A 5 -6.45 12.77 11.23
N LYS A 6 -5.48 13.64 11.52
CA LYS A 6 -4.79 14.46 10.51
C LYS A 6 -3.30 14.19 10.57
N VAL A 7 -2.64 14.37 9.43
CA VAL A 7 -1.18 14.35 9.33
C VAL A 7 -0.63 15.75 9.59
N LYS A 8 0.31 15.86 10.52
CA LYS A 8 1.04 17.11 10.77
C LYS A 8 2.07 17.34 9.67
N LEU A 9 1.70 18.19 8.71
CA LEU A 9 2.55 18.48 7.55
C LEU A 9 3.73 19.41 7.90
N PRO A 10 4.91 19.22 7.29
CA PRO A 10 6.00 20.18 7.37
C PRO A 10 5.59 21.56 6.83
N THR A 11 6.24 22.62 7.32
CA THR A 11 5.95 23.99 6.89
C THR A 11 6.04 24.14 5.37
N GLY A 12 5.00 24.71 4.76
CA GLY A 12 4.92 24.94 3.31
C GLY A 12 4.47 23.73 2.49
N LYS A 13 4.23 22.57 3.12
CA LYS A 13 3.68 21.38 2.47
C LYS A 13 2.15 21.35 2.60
N LYS A 14 1.50 20.73 1.61
CA LYS A 14 0.03 20.74 1.45
C LYS A 14 -0.62 19.39 1.67
N VAL A 15 0.04 18.31 1.24
CA VAL A 15 -0.46 16.93 1.34
C VAL A 15 0.74 16.02 1.59
N ALA A 16 0.60 15.04 2.49
CA ALA A 16 1.57 13.96 2.64
C ALA A 16 1.33 12.93 1.53
N VAL A 17 2.35 12.56 0.78
CA VAL A 17 2.23 11.69 -0.39
C VAL A 17 3.09 10.45 -0.20
N ASN A 18 2.47 9.27 -0.25
CA ASN A 18 3.17 8.01 -0.39
C ASN A 18 2.93 7.46 -1.81
N ILE A 19 4.01 7.17 -2.53
CA ILE A 19 3.96 6.40 -3.77
C ILE A 19 4.36 4.97 -3.40
N GLY A 20 3.43 4.25 -2.80
CA GLY A 20 3.62 2.90 -2.29
C GLY A 20 3.88 1.93 -3.42
N VAL A 21 4.80 0.99 -3.19
CA VAL A 21 5.19 -0.01 -4.17
C VAL A 21 4.89 -1.41 -3.64
N ASP A 22 3.91 -2.07 -4.23
CA ASP A 22 3.61 -3.46 -3.93
C ASP A 22 4.47 -4.33 -4.88
N PHE A 23 5.55 -4.89 -4.32
CA PHE A 23 6.54 -5.65 -5.08
C PHE A 23 6.12 -7.11 -5.20
N ASP A 24 5.03 -7.31 -5.94
CA ASP A 24 4.38 -8.61 -6.05
C ASP A 24 5.18 -9.65 -6.85
N ALA A 25 5.80 -9.21 -7.95
CA ALA A 25 6.50 -10.09 -8.88
C ALA A 25 5.70 -11.36 -9.25
N ALA A 26 6.29 -12.54 -9.08
CA ALA A 26 5.65 -13.80 -9.42
C ALA A 26 4.51 -14.18 -8.45
N SER A 27 4.52 -13.66 -7.22
CA SER A 27 3.65 -14.16 -6.16
C SER A 27 2.18 -13.82 -6.42
N VAL A 28 1.87 -12.61 -6.90
CA VAL A 28 0.47 -12.24 -7.21
C VAL A 28 -0.16 -13.15 -8.28
N TRP A 29 0.62 -13.58 -9.28
CA TRP A 29 0.12 -14.49 -10.30
C TRP A 29 -0.26 -15.84 -9.70
N MET A 30 0.52 -16.33 -8.74
CA MET A 30 0.28 -17.62 -8.10
C MET A 30 -0.79 -17.52 -7.01
N GLY A 31 -0.60 -16.65 -6.00
CA GLY A 31 -1.43 -16.60 -4.81
C GLY A 31 -2.79 -15.91 -5.01
N THR A 32 -2.88 -14.90 -5.86
CA THR A 32 -4.14 -14.18 -6.10
C THR A 32 -4.84 -14.63 -7.36
N PHE A 33 -4.11 -14.83 -8.45
CA PHE A 33 -4.73 -15.13 -9.75
C PHE A 33 -4.77 -16.62 -10.12
N ASP A 34 -4.13 -17.50 -9.35
CA ASP A 34 -4.04 -18.93 -9.67
C ASP A 34 -3.52 -19.16 -11.11
N ARG A 35 -2.36 -18.56 -11.41
CA ARG A 35 -1.69 -18.59 -12.72
C ARG A 35 -0.23 -19.01 -12.57
N PHE A 36 0.11 -20.16 -13.14
CA PHE A 36 1.44 -20.76 -13.05
C PHE A 36 2.15 -20.90 -14.40
N SER A 37 1.57 -20.41 -15.49
CA SER A 37 2.18 -20.59 -16.81
C SER A 37 3.50 -19.79 -16.92
N PRO A 38 4.48 -20.26 -17.70
CA PRO A 38 5.73 -19.53 -17.92
C PRO A 38 5.52 -18.08 -18.37
N ALA A 39 4.46 -17.81 -19.14
CA ALA A 39 4.13 -16.47 -19.62
C ALA A 39 3.64 -15.52 -18.52
N TYR A 40 2.94 -16.03 -17.50
CA TYR A 40 2.58 -15.21 -16.33
C TYR A 40 3.79 -15.01 -15.43
N LEU A 41 4.56 -16.07 -15.16
CA LEU A 41 5.74 -15.98 -14.30
C LEU A 41 6.81 -15.05 -14.90
N SER A 42 6.96 -14.98 -16.22
CA SER A 42 7.85 -14.01 -16.87
C SER A 42 7.43 -12.54 -16.67
N ARG A 43 6.15 -12.27 -16.37
CA ARG A 43 5.72 -10.91 -15.97
C ARG A 43 6.18 -10.58 -14.56
N GLY A 44 6.22 -11.58 -13.68
CA GLY A 44 6.84 -11.47 -12.37
C GLY A 44 8.34 -11.20 -12.44
N GLU A 45 9.06 -11.88 -13.34
CA GLU A 45 10.48 -11.60 -13.60
C GLU A 45 10.68 -10.15 -14.10
N PHE A 46 9.84 -9.68 -15.03
CA PHE A 46 9.87 -8.27 -15.45
C PHE A 46 9.70 -7.29 -14.28
N CYS A 47 8.86 -7.63 -13.29
CA CYS A 47 8.68 -6.83 -12.07
C CYS A 47 10.02 -6.56 -11.39
N ALA A 48 10.79 -7.62 -11.14
CA ALA A 48 12.03 -7.56 -10.39
C ALA A 48 13.21 -7.04 -11.21
N GLU A 49 13.39 -7.55 -12.43
CA GLU A 49 14.60 -7.29 -13.22
C GLU A 49 14.55 -5.96 -13.98
N VAL A 50 13.35 -5.41 -14.20
CA VAL A 50 13.16 -4.20 -15.02
C VAL A 50 12.32 -3.14 -14.30
N GLY A 51 11.16 -3.53 -13.77
CA GLY A 51 10.22 -2.62 -13.12
C GLY A 51 10.82 -1.94 -11.89
N ALA A 52 11.32 -2.74 -10.95
CA ALA A 52 11.85 -2.25 -9.69
C ALA A 52 13.11 -1.36 -9.88
N PRO A 53 14.12 -1.74 -10.69
CA PRO A 53 15.26 -0.85 -10.98
C PRO A 53 14.86 0.49 -11.61
N ARG A 54 13.83 0.50 -12.48
CA ARG A 54 13.32 1.74 -13.07
C ARG A 54 12.68 2.65 -12.03
N LEU A 55 11.90 2.09 -11.11
CA LEU A 55 11.31 2.85 -10.01
C LEU A 55 12.38 3.39 -9.05
N LEU A 56 13.36 2.57 -8.65
CA LEU A 56 14.49 3.01 -7.83
C LEU A 56 15.27 4.15 -8.50
N HIS A 57 15.48 4.09 -9.81
CA HIS A 57 16.08 5.19 -10.56
C HIS A 57 15.23 6.46 -10.53
N LEU A 58 13.92 6.34 -10.79
CA LEU A 58 12.99 7.47 -10.78
C LEU A 58 12.92 8.13 -9.39
N PHE A 59 12.76 7.35 -8.33
CA PHE A 59 12.71 7.88 -6.97
C PHE A 59 14.03 8.57 -6.59
N ARG A 60 15.18 7.98 -6.94
CA ARG A 60 16.49 8.62 -6.74
C ARG A 60 16.61 9.95 -7.48
N LYS A 61 16.11 10.04 -8.73
CA LYS A 61 16.13 11.27 -9.53
C LYS A 61 15.40 12.43 -8.83
N TYR A 62 14.31 12.13 -8.13
CA TYR A 62 13.47 13.12 -7.43
C TYR A 62 13.74 13.20 -5.92
N GLY A 63 14.72 12.46 -5.40
CA GLY A 63 15.01 12.42 -3.96
C GLY A 63 13.85 11.88 -3.11
N ILE A 64 13.02 11.00 -3.68
CA ILE A 64 11.85 10.42 -3.03
C ILE A 64 12.26 9.16 -2.27
N THR A 65 11.92 9.09 -1.00
CA THR A 65 11.89 7.85 -0.22
C THR A 65 10.42 7.44 -0.07
N THR A 66 10.14 6.14 -0.12
CA THR A 66 8.77 5.61 -0.12
C THR A 66 8.74 4.23 0.54
N THR A 67 7.56 3.61 0.59
CA THR A 67 7.32 2.30 1.19
C THR A 67 7.18 1.23 0.13
N TRP A 68 7.82 0.08 0.34
CA TRP A 68 7.69 -1.11 -0.48
C TRP A 68 7.04 -2.24 0.33
N CYS A 69 5.85 -2.67 -0.06
CA CYS A 69 5.19 -3.84 0.51
C CYS A 69 5.67 -5.08 -0.26
N ILE A 70 6.38 -5.99 0.40
CA ILE A 70 7.07 -7.09 -0.29
C ILE A 70 6.59 -8.44 0.27
N PRO A 71 5.98 -9.32 -0.55
CA PRO A 71 5.66 -10.68 -0.14
C PRO A 71 6.92 -11.48 0.16
N GLY A 72 6.88 -12.35 1.17
CA GLY A 72 8.03 -13.18 1.56
C GLY A 72 8.59 -14.04 0.42
N HIS A 73 7.74 -14.54 -0.47
CA HIS A 73 8.14 -15.26 -1.68
C HIS A 73 8.96 -14.38 -2.63
N THR A 74 8.58 -13.11 -2.81
CA THR A 74 9.36 -12.16 -3.62
C THR A 74 10.72 -11.91 -3.01
N ILE A 75 10.81 -11.78 -1.68
CA ILE A 75 12.09 -11.65 -0.97
C ILE A 75 12.98 -12.87 -1.24
N ASP A 76 12.42 -14.08 -1.15
CA ASP A 76 13.17 -15.32 -1.35
C ASP A 76 13.63 -15.50 -2.80
N THR A 77 12.86 -14.98 -3.75
CA THR A 77 13.14 -15.10 -5.19
C THR A 77 14.12 -14.03 -5.68
N HIS A 78 13.97 -12.79 -5.19
CA HIS A 78 14.68 -11.60 -5.68
C HIS A 78 15.40 -10.86 -4.55
N MET A 79 16.13 -11.62 -3.71
CA MET A 79 16.83 -11.13 -2.52
C MET A 79 17.75 -9.92 -2.79
N GLU A 80 18.51 -9.94 -3.89
CA GLU A 80 19.45 -8.85 -4.19
C GLU A 80 18.71 -7.54 -4.53
N VAL A 81 17.63 -7.60 -5.30
CA VAL A 81 16.78 -6.42 -5.58
C VAL A 81 16.16 -5.88 -4.28
N CYS A 82 15.71 -6.77 -3.39
CA CYS A 82 15.19 -6.37 -2.07
C CYS A 82 16.27 -5.67 -1.22
N ARG A 83 17.52 -6.15 -1.24
CA ARG A 83 18.65 -5.49 -0.57
C ARG A 83 18.96 -4.13 -1.15
N GLU A 84 18.85 -3.95 -2.48
CA GLU A 84 19.02 -2.64 -3.11
C GLU A 84 17.94 -1.64 -2.66
N ILE A 85 16.68 -2.10 -2.54
CA ILE A 85 15.57 -1.28 -2.04
C ILE A 85 15.87 -0.80 -0.61
N VAL A 86 16.29 -1.71 0.28
CA VAL A 86 16.68 -1.38 1.66
C VAL A 86 17.88 -0.43 1.70
N ALA A 87 18.92 -0.71 0.90
CA ALA A 87 20.12 0.12 0.83
C ALA A 87 19.85 1.54 0.28
N ALA A 88 18.80 1.70 -0.53
CA ALA A 88 18.33 3.00 -1.01
C ALA A 88 17.54 3.78 0.05
N GLY A 89 17.30 3.21 1.23
CA GLY A 89 16.65 3.87 2.36
C GLY A 89 15.12 3.79 2.37
N HIS A 90 14.52 3.02 1.46
CA HIS A 90 13.07 2.82 1.42
C HIS A 90 12.57 2.03 2.64
N GLU A 91 11.36 2.36 3.10
CA GLU A 91 10.68 1.58 4.12
C GLU A 91 10.17 0.27 3.52
N ILE A 92 10.23 -0.82 4.29
CA ILE A 92 9.68 -2.12 3.91
C ILE A 92 8.46 -2.44 4.78
N CYS A 93 7.37 -2.81 4.12
CA CYS A 93 6.09 -3.20 4.69
C CYS A 93 5.85 -4.70 4.45
N HIS A 94 5.16 -5.36 5.39
CA HIS A 94 4.80 -6.77 5.25
C HIS A 94 3.63 -6.94 4.28
N HIS A 95 3.71 -7.93 3.39
CA HIS A 95 2.71 -8.18 2.35
C HIS A 95 2.41 -9.68 2.15
N GLY A 96 2.27 -10.41 3.26
CA GLY A 96 2.04 -11.86 3.24
C GLY A 96 3.28 -12.65 2.82
N TYR A 97 3.09 -13.88 2.31
CA TYR A 97 4.18 -14.71 1.81
C TYR A 97 4.12 -14.84 0.28
N ALA A 98 3.13 -15.52 -0.28
CA ALA A 98 2.97 -15.70 -1.72
C ALA A 98 1.80 -14.89 -2.29
N HIS A 99 1.45 -13.76 -1.66
CA HIS A 99 0.36 -12.86 -2.08
C HIS A 99 -1.00 -13.61 -2.14
N GLU A 100 -1.26 -14.39 -1.10
CA GLU A 100 -2.50 -15.12 -0.89
C GLU A 100 -3.60 -14.19 -0.36
N ASN A 101 -4.82 -14.26 -0.92
CA ASN A 101 -5.95 -13.48 -0.40
C ASN A 101 -6.46 -14.11 0.93
N PRO A 102 -6.52 -13.34 2.04
CA PRO A 102 -6.82 -13.91 3.35
C PRO A 102 -8.31 -14.12 3.64
N THR A 103 -9.23 -13.62 2.82
CA THR A 103 -10.68 -13.49 3.13
C THR A 103 -11.36 -14.77 3.61
N HIS A 104 -10.86 -15.93 3.18
CA HIS A 104 -11.43 -17.24 3.52
C HIS A 104 -10.51 -18.12 4.38
N MET A 105 -9.40 -17.58 4.86
CA MET A 105 -8.46 -18.32 5.71
C MET A 105 -9.00 -18.48 7.12
N SER A 106 -8.67 -19.61 7.74
CA SER A 106 -8.75 -19.76 9.19
C SER A 106 -7.72 -18.86 9.88
N TYR A 107 -7.92 -18.65 11.18
CA TYR A 107 -6.99 -17.85 12.00
C TYR A 107 -5.58 -18.43 11.95
N GLU A 108 -5.45 -19.76 12.07
CA GLU A 108 -4.19 -20.47 12.08
C GLU A 108 -3.45 -20.40 10.73
N GLU A 109 -4.17 -20.54 9.63
CA GLU A 109 -3.60 -20.43 8.28
C GLU A 109 -3.08 -19.03 7.99
N GLU A 110 -3.86 -18.00 8.33
CA GLU A 110 -3.45 -16.61 8.13
C GLU A 110 -2.27 -16.23 9.04
N GLU A 111 -2.28 -16.68 10.30
CA GLU A 111 -1.16 -16.49 11.22
C GLU A 111 0.11 -17.17 10.70
N GLU A 112 0.01 -18.39 10.16
CA GLU A 112 1.15 -19.10 9.58
C GLU A 112 1.76 -18.31 8.41
N ILE A 113 0.94 -17.80 7.49
CA ILE A 113 1.40 -17.01 6.34
C ILE A 113 2.06 -15.71 6.80
N LEU A 114 1.48 -15.03 7.79
CA LEU A 114 2.03 -13.82 8.38
C LEU A 114 3.40 -14.09 9.02
N LEU A 115 3.54 -15.19 9.77
CA LEU A 115 4.81 -15.61 10.37
C LEU A 115 5.86 -16.01 9.31
N ARG A 116 5.45 -16.64 8.20
CA ARG A 116 6.36 -16.94 7.08
C ARG A 116 6.86 -15.68 6.39
N GLY A 117 6.01 -14.66 6.22
CA GLY A 117 6.42 -13.35 5.72
C GLY A 117 7.44 -12.68 6.65
N PHE A 118 7.24 -12.76 7.97
CA PHE A 118 8.23 -12.26 8.94
C PHE A 118 9.58 -12.98 8.83
N ALA A 119 9.58 -14.30 8.68
CA ALA A 119 10.82 -15.06 8.52
C ALA A 119 11.60 -14.64 7.27
N ALA A 120 10.92 -14.28 6.17
CA ALA A 120 11.55 -13.74 4.98
C ALA A 120 12.13 -12.34 5.22
N LEU A 121 11.39 -11.45 5.89
CA LEU A 121 11.84 -10.11 6.23
C LEU A 121 13.03 -10.12 7.21
N ASP A 122 13.09 -11.08 8.14
CA ASP A 122 14.22 -11.26 9.05
C ASP A 122 15.52 -11.60 8.28
N ARG A 123 15.44 -12.42 7.23
CA ARG A 123 16.58 -12.68 6.32
C ARG A 123 17.03 -11.43 5.57
N LEU A 124 16.15 -10.46 5.37
CA LEU A 124 16.47 -9.15 4.80
C LEU A 124 16.99 -8.15 5.87
N GLY A 125 16.97 -8.53 7.15
CA GLY A 125 17.37 -7.66 8.26
C GLY A 125 16.34 -6.58 8.61
N VAL A 126 15.08 -6.81 8.23
CA VAL A 126 13.98 -5.83 8.35
C VAL A 126 12.97 -6.31 9.38
N LYS A 127 12.56 -5.40 10.27
CA LYS A 127 11.38 -5.56 11.11
C LYS A 127 10.30 -4.56 10.64
N PRO A 128 9.23 -5.00 9.98
CA PRO A 128 8.23 -4.09 9.42
C PRO A 128 7.40 -3.45 10.54
N ARG A 129 7.01 -2.19 10.34
CA ARG A 129 6.02 -1.50 11.19
C ARG A 129 4.62 -1.54 10.60
N GLY A 130 4.55 -1.58 9.27
CA GLY A 130 3.32 -1.61 8.49
C GLY A 130 3.01 -3.00 7.94
N TYR A 131 1.72 -3.21 7.71
CA TYR A 131 1.18 -4.29 6.90
C TYR A 131 0.38 -3.72 5.74
N ARG A 132 0.33 -4.45 4.64
CA ARG A 132 -0.65 -4.30 3.58
C ARG A 132 -1.14 -5.69 3.21
N SER A 133 -2.44 -5.88 3.18
CA SER A 133 -3.05 -7.15 2.87
C SER A 133 -2.99 -7.43 1.37
N PRO A 134 -2.57 -8.63 0.93
CA PRO A 134 -2.68 -9.04 -0.46
C PRO A 134 -4.11 -8.87 -0.98
N ALA A 135 -4.24 -8.33 -2.19
CA ALA A 135 -5.52 -7.99 -2.83
C ALA A 135 -6.43 -7.01 -2.06
N TRP A 136 -5.89 -6.30 -1.05
CA TRP A 136 -6.61 -5.35 -0.19
C TRP A 136 -7.89 -5.90 0.44
N ASP A 137 -7.88 -7.19 0.76
CA ASP A 137 -9.01 -7.82 1.42
C ASP A 137 -8.60 -8.39 2.77
N TYR A 138 -9.59 -8.56 3.63
CA TYR A 138 -9.42 -8.95 5.02
C TYR A 138 -10.18 -10.23 5.30
N SER A 139 -9.60 -11.06 6.16
CA SER A 139 -10.38 -12.02 6.92
C SER A 139 -10.93 -11.36 8.20
N PRO A 140 -11.87 -12.00 8.92
CA PRO A 140 -12.28 -11.57 10.26
C PRO A 140 -11.16 -11.61 11.33
N ASN A 141 -10.00 -12.18 10.99
CA ASN A 141 -8.85 -12.37 11.88
C ASN A 141 -7.78 -11.30 11.68
N THR A 142 -7.68 -10.69 10.50
CA THR A 142 -6.54 -9.86 10.07
C THR A 142 -6.19 -8.78 11.09
N LEU A 143 -7.14 -7.90 11.47
CA LEU A 143 -6.86 -6.85 12.47
C LEU A 143 -6.35 -7.40 13.81
N LYS A 144 -6.92 -8.52 14.29
CA LYS A 144 -6.53 -9.13 15.56
C LYS A 144 -5.11 -9.69 15.48
N LEU A 145 -4.74 -10.27 14.34
CA LEU A 145 -3.38 -10.74 14.06
C LEU A 145 -2.40 -9.56 14.00
N LEU A 146 -2.77 -8.47 13.33
CA LEU A 146 -1.92 -7.27 13.26
C LEU A 146 -1.65 -6.68 14.66
N GLU A 147 -2.67 -6.60 15.51
CA GLU A 147 -2.52 -6.17 16.90
C GLU A 147 -1.66 -7.14 17.72
N LYS A 148 -1.88 -8.46 17.57
CA LYS A 148 -1.11 -9.50 18.27
C LYS A 148 0.38 -9.44 17.96
N HIS A 149 0.73 -9.19 16.70
CA HIS A 149 2.12 -9.18 16.22
C HIS A 149 2.78 -7.80 16.26
N GLY A 150 2.09 -6.80 16.80
CA GLY A 150 2.68 -5.50 17.12
C GLY A 150 2.91 -4.58 15.93
N PHE A 151 2.10 -4.72 14.87
CA PHE A 151 2.08 -3.73 13.79
C PHE A 151 1.60 -2.38 14.32
N SER A 152 2.09 -1.30 13.71
CA SER A 152 1.72 0.08 14.06
C SER A 152 0.57 0.60 13.19
N TYR A 153 0.63 0.27 11.90
CA TYR A 153 -0.34 0.71 10.91
C TYR A 153 -0.64 -0.39 9.88
N ASP A 154 -1.80 -0.25 9.24
CA ASP A 154 -2.20 -0.98 8.04
C ASP A 154 -2.44 0.02 6.90
N SER A 155 -2.32 -0.44 5.66
CA SER A 155 -2.69 0.32 4.47
C SER A 155 -3.38 -0.58 3.46
N SER A 156 -4.59 -1.03 3.81
CA SER A 156 -5.40 -1.98 3.03
C SER A 156 -6.88 -1.62 2.97
N LEU A 157 -7.38 -0.82 3.90
CA LEU A 157 -8.80 -0.51 4.03
C LEU A 157 -9.16 0.81 3.35
N MET A 158 -10.42 0.92 2.96
CA MET A 158 -10.98 2.04 2.20
C MET A 158 -12.09 2.77 2.95
N GLY A 159 -12.06 2.73 4.29
CA GLY A 159 -13.07 3.40 5.12
C GLY A 159 -12.92 4.92 5.15
N ASN A 160 -11.81 5.45 4.64
CA ASN A 160 -11.54 6.85 4.38
C ASN A 160 -10.72 6.92 3.08
N ASP A 161 -10.53 8.11 2.50
CA ASP A 161 -9.80 8.30 1.24
C ASP A 161 -8.53 9.13 1.41
N LEU A 162 -8.58 10.17 2.26
CA LEU A 162 -7.51 11.16 2.39
C LEU A 162 -7.03 11.37 3.83
N HIS A 163 -7.60 10.68 4.82
CA HIS A 163 -7.20 10.83 6.22
C HIS A 163 -6.96 9.48 6.90
N PRO A 164 -5.86 9.30 7.65
CA PRO A 164 -5.67 8.11 8.46
C PRO A 164 -6.73 8.02 9.55
N TYR A 165 -7.12 6.80 9.91
CA TYR A 165 -8.18 6.57 10.91
C TYR A 165 -7.96 5.28 11.68
N ARG A 166 -8.68 5.12 12.80
CA ARG A 166 -8.72 3.84 13.52
C ARG A 166 -9.89 2.99 13.02
N PRO A 167 -9.64 1.87 12.31
CA PRO A 167 -10.71 1.05 11.76
C PRO A 167 -11.52 0.39 12.87
N ARG A 168 -12.79 0.12 12.57
CA ARG A 168 -13.73 -0.58 13.47
C ARG A 168 -14.27 -1.78 12.72
N GLU A 169 -14.00 -2.97 13.25
CA GLU A 169 -14.56 -4.21 12.73
C GLU A 169 -16.09 -4.17 12.81
N VAL A 170 -16.78 -4.69 11.79
CA VAL A 170 -18.22 -4.95 11.86
C VAL A 170 -18.40 -6.31 12.54
N VAL A 171 -18.70 -6.30 13.84
CA VAL A 171 -18.78 -7.51 14.68
C VAL A 171 -20.12 -8.25 14.55
N GLU A 172 -21.17 -7.56 14.09
CA GLU A 172 -22.41 -8.20 13.67
C GLU A 172 -22.82 -7.64 12.30
N ILE A 173 -22.79 -8.50 11.28
CA ILE A 173 -23.27 -8.20 9.93
C ILE A 173 -24.74 -8.57 9.86
N ASN A 174 -25.59 -7.60 9.53
CA ASN A 174 -27.03 -7.76 9.53
C ASN A 174 -27.64 -7.18 8.25
N MET A 175 -28.52 -7.95 7.62
CA MET A 175 -29.23 -7.52 6.41
C MET A 175 -30.56 -6.82 6.73
N ASP A 176 -31.21 -7.21 7.84
CA ASP A 176 -32.55 -6.70 8.22
C ASP A 176 -32.51 -5.71 9.40
N LYS A 177 -31.34 -5.51 10.01
CA LYS A 177 -31.10 -4.55 11.10
C LYS A 177 -29.75 -3.87 10.92
N ALA A 178 -29.46 -2.86 11.74
CA ALA A 178 -28.18 -2.17 11.69
C ALA A 178 -27.01 -3.13 11.97
N ASN A 179 -25.91 -2.94 11.23
CA ASN A 179 -24.62 -3.51 11.57
C ASN A 179 -24.14 -3.02 12.93
N VAL A 180 -23.43 -3.87 13.67
CA VAL A 180 -22.81 -3.50 14.95
C VAL A 180 -21.31 -3.36 14.74
N PHE A 181 -20.76 -2.21 15.12
CA PHE A 181 -19.33 -1.96 15.07
C PHE A 181 -18.68 -2.31 16.41
N GLY A 182 -17.51 -2.93 16.35
CA GLY A 182 -16.60 -3.08 17.48
C GLY A 182 -15.92 -1.76 17.87
N PRO A 183 -15.09 -1.79 18.92
CA PRO A 183 -14.27 -0.63 19.30
C PRO A 183 -13.25 -0.30 18.19
N PRO A 184 -12.74 0.94 18.12
CA PRO A 184 -11.62 1.29 17.25
C PRO A 184 -10.39 0.44 17.56
N SER A 185 -9.73 -0.07 16.51
CA SER A 185 -8.48 -0.80 16.60
C SER A 185 -7.34 0.09 17.10
N ARG A 186 -6.33 -0.53 17.70
CA ARG A 186 -5.05 0.11 18.03
C ARG A 186 -4.20 0.37 16.78
N ILE A 187 -4.41 -0.40 15.73
CA ILE A 187 -3.78 -0.20 14.42
C ILE A 187 -4.36 1.07 13.78
N VAL A 188 -3.50 1.91 13.24
CA VAL A 188 -3.91 3.06 12.43
C VAL A 188 -4.01 2.60 10.99
N GLU A 189 -5.14 2.83 10.34
CA GLU A 189 -5.29 2.68 8.90
C GLU A 189 -4.77 3.93 8.20
N ILE A 190 -3.88 3.75 7.22
CA ILE A 190 -3.54 4.77 6.23
C ILE A 190 -4.19 4.34 4.90
N PRO A 191 -5.34 4.93 4.55
CA PRO A 191 -6.25 4.33 3.60
C PRO A 191 -5.67 4.19 2.20
N VAL A 192 -6.09 3.12 1.53
CA VAL A 192 -5.89 2.91 0.09
C VAL A 192 -7.18 3.22 -0.68
N SER A 193 -7.10 3.21 -2.01
CA SER A 193 -8.27 3.36 -2.87
C SER A 193 -8.03 2.65 -4.20
N TRP A 194 -9.03 1.92 -4.72
CA TRP A 194 -9.00 1.38 -6.09
C TRP A 194 -8.85 2.47 -7.17
N TYR A 195 -9.15 3.72 -6.84
CA TYR A 195 -8.95 4.85 -7.74
C TYR A 195 -7.50 5.37 -7.76
N LEU A 196 -6.68 4.95 -6.78
CA LEU A 196 -5.25 5.26 -6.61
C LEU A 196 -4.40 3.98 -6.69
N ASP A 197 -4.72 3.12 -7.66
CA ASP A 197 -4.00 1.87 -7.94
C ASP A 197 -3.76 1.71 -9.45
N ASP A 198 -2.55 1.33 -9.83
CA ASP A 198 -2.20 1.06 -11.22
C ASP A 198 -2.67 -0.32 -11.70
N PHE A 199 -2.69 -1.35 -10.84
CA PHE A 199 -2.88 -2.74 -11.26
C PHE A 199 -4.23 -2.95 -11.95
N PRO A 200 -5.39 -2.62 -11.34
CA PRO A 200 -6.69 -2.93 -11.95
C PRO A 200 -6.94 -2.17 -13.25
N THR A 201 -6.32 -0.99 -13.40
CA THR A 201 -6.52 -0.13 -14.57
C THR A 201 -5.56 -0.46 -15.70
N GLN A 202 -4.35 -0.92 -15.41
CA GLN A 202 -3.31 -1.10 -16.42
C GLN A 202 -3.02 -2.56 -16.73
N GLU A 203 -3.12 -3.47 -15.76
CA GLU A 203 -2.66 -4.84 -15.92
C GLU A 203 -3.74 -5.73 -16.55
N TYR A 204 -3.48 -6.24 -17.76
CA TYR A 204 -4.38 -7.18 -18.41
C TYR A 204 -4.25 -8.60 -17.83
N VAL A 205 -5.36 -9.19 -17.41
CA VAL A 205 -5.42 -10.56 -16.89
C VAL A 205 -6.47 -11.35 -17.68
N ILE A 206 -6.03 -12.38 -18.41
CA ILE A 206 -6.93 -13.22 -19.20
C ILE A 206 -7.98 -13.87 -18.28
N GLY A 207 -9.25 -13.64 -18.59
CA GLY A 207 -10.38 -14.10 -17.78
C GLY A 207 -10.58 -13.35 -16.46
N GLY A 208 -9.89 -12.23 -16.26
CA GLY A 208 -9.98 -11.36 -15.09
C GLY A 208 -10.11 -9.89 -15.51
N ALA A 209 -9.17 -9.05 -15.08
CA ALA A 209 -9.15 -7.63 -15.38
C ALA A 209 -8.87 -7.33 -16.87
N GLU A 210 -9.66 -6.43 -17.47
CA GLU A 210 -9.42 -5.93 -18.83
C GLU A 210 -8.13 -5.10 -18.96
N GLY A 211 -7.71 -4.41 -17.90
CA GLY A 211 -6.51 -3.57 -17.89
C GLY A 211 -6.45 -2.55 -19.04
N MET A 212 -5.23 -2.17 -19.44
CA MET A 212 -4.92 -1.38 -20.63
C MET A 212 -5.71 -0.06 -20.77
N ARG A 213 -6.15 0.54 -19.66
CA ARG A 213 -6.87 1.83 -19.68
C ARG A 213 -5.93 2.97 -20.10
N SER A 214 -6.51 4.03 -20.65
CA SER A 214 -5.76 5.21 -21.08
C SER A 214 -4.93 5.80 -19.93
N THR A 215 -3.62 5.95 -20.14
CA THR A 215 -2.73 6.63 -19.19
C THR A 215 -3.10 8.10 -19.01
N HIS A 216 -3.79 8.71 -19.97
CA HIS A 216 -4.26 10.08 -19.83
C HIS A 216 -5.41 10.17 -18.81
N GLU A 217 -6.38 9.26 -18.90
CA GLU A 217 -7.52 9.24 -17.96
C GLU A 217 -7.09 8.85 -16.55
N VAL A 218 -6.15 7.92 -16.43
CA VAL A 218 -5.56 7.53 -15.14
C VAL A 218 -4.78 8.71 -14.53
N PHE A 219 -3.97 9.40 -15.32
CA PHE A 219 -3.26 10.60 -14.87
C PHE A 219 -4.22 11.68 -14.38
N GLU A 220 -5.26 12.01 -15.14
CA GLU A 220 -6.23 13.03 -14.77
C GLU A 220 -6.92 12.68 -13.46
N ARG A 221 -7.36 11.43 -13.30
CA ARG A 221 -7.95 10.95 -12.03
C ARG A 221 -6.99 11.13 -10.86
N TRP A 222 -5.76 10.66 -11.00
CA TRP A 222 -4.77 10.73 -9.92
C TRP A 222 -4.40 12.16 -9.56
N ARG A 223 -4.28 13.04 -10.56
CA ARG A 223 -4.04 14.48 -10.39
C ARG A 223 -5.22 15.15 -9.68
N ASP A 224 -6.45 14.89 -10.12
CA ASP A 224 -7.65 15.57 -9.61
C ASP A 224 -7.91 15.23 -8.14
N ILE A 225 -7.66 13.97 -7.72
CA ILE A 225 -7.73 13.57 -6.31
C ILE A 225 -6.67 14.31 -5.48
N PHE A 226 -5.45 14.42 -6.00
CA PHE A 226 -4.37 15.14 -5.31
C PHE A 226 -4.65 16.66 -5.21
N ASP A 227 -5.17 17.26 -6.27
CA ASP A 227 -5.55 18.68 -6.29
C ASP A 227 -6.69 18.95 -5.31
N TYR A 228 -7.69 18.08 -5.25
CA TYR A 228 -8.75 18.16 -4.25
C TYR A 228 -8.18 18.15 -2.83
N ALA A 229 -7.26 17.23 -2.53
CA ALA A 229 -6.59 17.16 -1.24
C ALA A 229 -5.83 18.46 -0.91
N CYS A 230 -5.14 19.05 -1.90
CA CYS A 230 -4.43 20.32 -1.69
C CYS A 230 -5.34 21.51 -1.39
N ASP A 231 -6.51 21.56 -2.04
CA ASP A 231 -7.37 22.73 -2.07
C ASP A 231 -8.49 22.69 -1.02
N HIS A 232 -8.84 21.49 -0.54
CA HIS A 232 -10.00 21.27 0.32
C HIS A 232 -9.70 20.56 1.65
N GLU A 233 -8.56 19.87 1.78
CA GLU A 233 -8.28 19.05 2.95
C GLU A 233 -7.06 19.56 3.74
N GLU A 234 -7.22 19.66 5.06
CA GLU A 234 -6.12 20.01 5.96
C GLU A 234 -5.54 18.75 6.60
N GLY A 235 -4.24 18.52 6.41
CA GLY A 235 -3.54 17.36 6.99
C GLY A 235 -3.86 16.05 6.29
N ALA A 236 -4.20 16.09 4.99
CA ALA A 236 -4.46 14.91 4.19
C ALA A 236 -3.21 14.08 3.90
N CYS A 237 -3.42 12.78 3.73
CA CYS A 237 -2.48 11.85 3.10
C CYS A 237 -3.05 11.34 1.77
N TYR A 238 -2.19 11.24 0.76
CA TYR A 238 -2.48 10.66 -0.54
C TYR A 238 -1.60 9.41 -0.70
N VAL A 239 -2.22 8.24 -0.76
CA VAL A 239 -1.53 6.96 -0.91
C VAL A 239 -1.82 6.38 -2.28
N LEU A 240 -0.85 6.54 -3.20
CA LEU A 240 -0.87 5.90 -4.50
C LEU A 240 -0.17 4.55 -4.39
N THR A 241 -0.85 3.49 -4.80
CA THR A 241 -0.26 2.15 -4.87
C THR A 241 0.12 1.84 -6.30
N THR A 242 1.34 1.31 -6.44
CA THR A 242 1.94 1.02 -7.73
C THR A 242 2.62 -0.35 -7.70
N HIS A 243 2.70 -1.01 -8.84
CA HIS A 243 3.31 -2.32 -8.94
C HIS A 243 4.41 -2.29 -10.00
N PRO A 244 5.67 -2.72 -9.73
CA PRO A 244 6.76 -2.54 -10.69
C PRO A 244 6.51 -3.23 -12.04
N GLN A 245 5.78 -4.35 -12.07
CA GLN A 245 5.35 -5.03 -13.31
C GLN A 245 4.39 -4.22 -14.18
N THR A 246 3.74 -3.23 -13.59
CA THR A 246 2.66 -2.43 -14.17
C THR A 246 3.13 -0.99 -14.38
N ILE A 247 3.39 -0.22 -13.33
CA ILE A 247 3.86 1.17 -13.43
C ILE A 247 5.25 1.26 -14.07
N GLY A 248 6.10 0.23 -13.93
CA GLY A 248 7.45 0.18 -14.48
C GLY A 248 7.51 -0.02 -16.00
N ARG A 249 6.36 -0.25 -16.65
CA ARG A 249 6.24 -0.30 -18.11
C ARG A 249 6.56 1.06 -18.71
N ALA A 250 7.18 1.07 -19.89
CA ALA A 250 7.77 2.28 -20.48
C ALA A 250 6.76 3.43 -20.69
N HIS A 251 5.49 3.14 -20.95
CA HIS A 251 4.44 4.16 -21.09
C HIS A 251 3.88 4.61 -19.73
N ASN A 252 3.75 3.70 -18.77
CA ASN A 252 3.21 4.01 -17.43
C ASN A 252 4.20 4.80 -16.57
N ILE A 253 5.49 4.50 -16.65
CA ILE A 253 6.47 5.22 -15.81
C ILE A 253 6.58 6.70 -16.19
N GLN A 254 6.36 7.04 -17.46
CA GLN A 254 6.30 8.43 -17.93
C GLN A 254 5.07 9.16 -17.37
N MET A 255 3.95 8.45 -17.18
CA MET A 255 2.77 8.99 -16.51
C MET A 255 3.06 9.28 -15.03
N LEU A 256 3.69 8.33 -14.33
CA LEU A 256 4.09 8.52 -12.92
C LEU A 256 5.04 9.71 -12.76
N GLU A 257 6.04 9.84 -13.63
CA GLU A 257 6.98 10.95 -13.57
C GLU A 257 6.28 12.32 -13.74
N LYS A 258 5.32 12.43 -14.67
CA LYS A 258 4.51 13.64 -14.82
C LYS A 258 3.70 13.95 -13.55
N LEU A 259 3.16 12.93 -12.89
CA LEU A 259 2.40 13.09 -11.66
C LEU A 259 3.30 13.58 -10.51
N ILE A 260 4.50 13.00 -10.36
CA ILE A 260 5.50 13.44 -9.39
C ILE A 260 5.84 14.93 -9.58
N GLN A 261 6.09 15.35 -10.81
CA GLN A 261 6.40 16.76 -11.13
C GLN A 261 5.25 17.69 -10.75
N HIS A 262 4.01 17.30 -11.04
CA HIS A 262 2.82 18.06 -10.65
C HIS A 262 2.69 18.17 -9.14
N MET A 263 2.79 17.05 -8.43
CA MET A 263 2.72 16.97 -6.97
C MET A 263 3.79 17.83 -6.30
N GLU A 264 5.03 17.77 -6.77
CA GLU A 264 6.13 18.61 -6.27
C GLU A 264 5.82 20.10 -6.43
N SER A 265 5.32 20.51 -7.60
CA SER A 265 4.98 21.91 -7.89
C SER A 265 3.85 22.47 -7.01
N ARG A 266 3.01 21.57 -6.47
CA ARG A 266 1.86 21.89 -5.60
C ARG A 266 2.14 21.69 -4.12
N GLY A 267 3.39 21.38 -3.73
CA GLY A 267 3.79 21.31 -2.33
C GLY A 267 3.54 19.95 -1.68
N ALA A 268 3.66 18.85 -2.43
CA ALA A 268 3.69 17.51 -1.85
C ALA A 268 4.85 17.34 -0.86
N TRP A 269 4.56 16.65 0.25
CA TRP A 269 5.56 16.05 1.12
C TRP A 269 5.62 14.57 0.82
N PHE A 270 6.59 14.14 0.00
CA PHE A 270 6.83 12.72 -0.23
C PHE A 270 7.38 12.09 1.05
N ALA A 271 6.71 11.03 1.52
CA ALA A 271 6.97 10.39 2.79
C ALA A 271 6.71 8.88 2.71
N THR A 272 7.38 8.11 3.55
CA THR A 272 7.02 6.71 3.77
C THR A 272 5.71 6.62 4.57
N LEU A 273 5.10 5.45 4.62
CA LEU A 273 3.87 5.23 5.38
C LEU A 273 4.15 5.33 6.89
N GLY A 274 5.31 4.85 7.34
CA GLY A 274 5.81 5.05 8.70
C GLY A 274 5.99 6.52 9.07
N GLU A 275 6.51 7.36 8.18
CA GLU A 275 6.62 8.80 8.40
C GLU A 275 5.24 9.49 8.48
N ILE A 276 4.29 9.05 7.64
CA ILE A 276 2.90 9.51 7.72
C ILE A 276 2.26 9.11 9.05
N TYR A 277 2.49 7.88 9.50
CA TYR A 277 2.05 7.39 10.82
C TYR A 277 2.68 8.19 11.97
N ASP A 278 3.98 8.50 11.89
CA ASP A 278 4.68 9.25 12.93
C ASP A 278 4.21 10.71 13.02
N ALA A 279 3.76 11.28 11.91
CA ALA A 279 3.17 12.61 11.83
C ALA A 279 1.65 12.63 12.09
N TYR A 280 1.00 11.48 12.19
CA TYR A 280 -0.44 11.37 12.42
C TYR A 280 -0.80 11.72 13.87
N THR A 281 -1.86 12.53 14.02
CA THR A 281 -2.49 12.83 15.30
C THR A 281 -3.97 12.50 15.26
N ASP A 282 -4.44 11.75 16.26
CA ASP A 282 -5.86 11.48 16.44
C ASP A 282 -6.52 12.64 17.21
N ASN A 283 -7.70 13.06 16.77
CA ASN A 283 -8.45 14.22 17.28
C ASN A 283 -8.84 14.16 18.78
N GLU A 284 -8.58 13.05 19.49
CA GLU A 284 -8.86 12.92 20.93
C GLU A 284 -7.61 12.78 21.83
N ALA A 285 -6.38 12.71 21.28
CA ALA A 285 -5.18 12.66 22.12
C ALA A 285 -4.99 13.95 22.97
N ASP A 286 -5.52 15.08 22.50
CA ASP A 286 -5.48 16.37 23.21
C ASP A 286 -6.59 16.55 24.25
N ALA A 287 -7.64 15.71 24.29
CA ALA A 287 -8.72 15.82 25.27
C ALA A 287 -8.40 15.16 26.63
N SER A 288 -7.27 14.46 26.73
CA SER A 288 -6.84 13.77 27.96
C SER A 288 -5.70 14.48 28.71
N ASN A 289 -5.23 15.63 28.20
CA ASN A 289 -4.19 16.48 28.80
C ASN A 289 -4.58 17.96 28.92
N SER A 290 -5.86 18.31 28.80
CA SER A 290 -6.41 19.66 29.03
C SER A 290 -7.30 19.71 30.27
#